data_AF-A0A9D6RX06-F1
#
_entry.id   AF-A0A9D6RX06-F1
#
_cell.length_a   1.000
_cell.length_b   1.000
_cell.length_c   1.000
_cell.angle_alpha   90.00
_cell.angle_beta   90.00
_cell.angle_gamma   90.00
#
_symmetry.space_group_name_H-M   'P 1'
#
loop_
_entity.id
_entity.type
_entity.pdbx_description
1 polymer ?
#
loop_
_entity_poly.entity_id
_entity_poly.type
_entity_poly.pdbx_seq_one_letter_code
_entity_poly.pdbx_strand_id
1 'polypeptide(L)'
;MKSISKVIAETKFKDRPKNIAHEFQMYGVYLAESLNDTKHYGLYIKLAKNLDRKILEEALNFTKGYYGAKSKAKIFMWKLTELRKAP
;
A
#
# COMPACT_ATOMS: atom_id res chain seq x y z
N MET A 1 -5.07 -19.28 -24.66
CA MET A 1 -3.79 -18.67 -24.21
C MET A 1 -4.10 -17.52 -23.25
N LYS A 2 -3.31 -17.30 -22.21
CA LYS A 2 -3.43 -16.09 -21.38
C LYS A 2 -2.97 -14.87 -22.20
N SER A 3 -3.58 -13.70 -22.01
CA SER A 3 -3.13 -12.49 -22.70
C SER A 3 -1.77 -12.01 -22.17
N ILE A 4 -0.97 -11.39 -23.04
CA ILE A 4 0.34 -10.82 -22.71
C ILE A 4 0.21 -9.82 -21.55
N SER A 5 -0.81 -8.96 -21.57
CA SER A 5 -1.07 -8.00 -20.51
C SER A 5 -1.28 -8.67 -19.14
N LYS A 6 -1.98 -9.81 -19.12
CA LYS A 6 -2.18 -10.59 -17.89
C LYS A 6 -0.87 -11.19 -17.38
N VAL A 7 -0.02 -11.69 -18.27
CA VAL A 7 1.29 -12.24 -17.93
C VAL A 7 2.23 -11.18 -17.36
N ILE A 8 2.24 -9.97 -17.94
CA ILE A 8 3.04 -8.84 -17.45
C ILE A 8 2.61 -8.44 -16.04
N ALA A 9 1.30 -8.37 -15.79
CA ALA A 9 0.77 -8.04 -14.46
C ALA A 9 1.10 -9.13 -13.42
N GLU A 10 0.93 -10.41 -13.76
CA GLU A 10 1.27 -11.55 -12.89
C GLU A 10 2.78 -11.57 -12.56
N THR A 11 3.64 -11.17 -13.51
CA THR A 11 5.10 -11.13 -13.32
C THR A 11 5.56 -9.95 -12.47
N LYS A 12 4.96 -8.76 -12.66
CA LYS A 12 5.36 -7.54 -11.94
C LYS A 12 5.06 -7.60 -10.45
N PHE A 13 3.95 -8.24 -10.06
CA PHE A 13 3.51 -8.33 -8.67
C PHE A 13 3.16 -9.77 -8.30
N LYS A 14 4.20 -10.62 -8.24
CA LYS A 14 4.06 -12.05 -7.97
C LYS A 14 3.19 -12.39 -6.75
N ASP A 15 3.35 -11.63 -5.67
CA ASP A 15 2.68 -11.87 -4.38
C ASP A 15 1.37 -11.09 -4.21
N ARG A 16 0.86 -10.49 -5.30
CA ARG A 16 -0.39 -9.71 -5.25
C ARG A 16 -1.57 -10.60 -4.84
N PRO A 17 -2.40 -10.17 -3.86
CA PRO A 17 -3.61 -10.87 -3.47
C PRO A 17 -4.56 -11.04 -4.67
N LYS A 18 -5.06 -12.26 -4.87
CA LYS A 18 -6.01 -12.59 -5.95
C LYS A 18 -7.48 -12.45 -5.53
N ASN A 19 -7.77 -12.64 -4.24
CA ASN A 19 -9.12 -12.63 -3.69
C ASN A 19 -9.42 -11.27 -3.06
N ILE A 20 -9.73 -10.30 -3.92
CA ILE A 20 -10.10 -8.95 -3.50
C ILE A 20 -11.61 -8.78 -3.68
N ALA A 21 -12.34 -8.73 -2.57
CA ALA A 21 -13.81 -8.61 -2.55
C ALA A 21 -14.29 -7.31 -1.89
N HIS A 22 -13.44 -6.68 -1.07
CA HIS A 22 -13.79 -5.48 -0.32
C HIS A 22 -12.91 -4.29 -0.71
N GLU A 23 -13.46 -3.09 -0.52
CA GLU A 23 -12.79 -1.81 -0.76
C GLU A 23 -11.46 -1.72 0.00
N PHE A 24 -11.45 -1.98 1.31
CA PHE A 24 -10.24 -1.92 2.13
C PHE A 24 -9.13 -2.89 1.66
N GLN A 25 -9.49 -4.01 1.01
CA GLN A 25 -8.50 -4.93 0.42
C GLN A 25 -7.87 -4.32 -0.83
N MET A 26 -8.68 -3.72 -1.72
CA MET A 26 -8.17 -2.97 -2.88
C MET A 26 -7.26 -1.83 -2.43
N TYR A 27 -7.68 -1.07 -1.43
CA TYR A 27 -6.92 0.06 -0.92
C TYR A 27 -5.61 -0.38 -0.25
N GLY A 28 -5.61 -1.47 0.53
CA GLY A 28 -4.38 -2.05 1.08
C GLY A 28 -3.39 -2.51 0.00
N VAL A 29 -3.87 -3.10 -1.10
CA VAL A 29 -3.04 -3.45 -2.26
C VAL A 29 -2.46 -2.20 -2.91
N TYR A 30 -3.30 -1.17 -3.12
CA TYR A 30 -2.87 0.11 -3.66
C TYR A 30 -1.76 0.77 -2.81
N LEU A 31 -1.88 0.73 -1.47
CA LEU A 31 -0.85 1.25 -0.56
C LEU A 31 0.48 0.53 -0.74
N ALA A 32 0.46 -0.80 -0.73
CA ALA A 32 1.68 -1.62 -0.88
C ALA A 32 2.38 -1.36 -2.22
N GLU A 33 1.63 -1.29 -3.31
CA GLU A 33 2.16 -0.99 -4.65
C GLU A 33 2.72 0.44 -4.72
N SER A 34 2.00 1.43 -4.16
CA SER A 34 2.42 2.83 -4.14
C SER A 34 3.71 3.06 -3.34
N LEU A 35 3.92 2.27 -2.29
CA LEU A 35 5.10 2.33 -1.43
C LEU A 35 6.24 1.43 -1.92
N ASN A 36 6.03 0.69 -3.01
CA ASN A 36 6.93 -0.32 -3.54
C ASN A 36 7.32 -1.38 -2.48
N ASP A 37 6.35 -1.76 -1.63
CA ASP A 37 6.51 -2.73 -0.55
C ASP A 37 5.53 -3.90 -0.69
N THR A 38 5.60 -4.54 -1.85
CA THR A 38 4.67 -5.58 -2.30
C THR A 38 4.86 -6.92 -1.56
N LYS A 39 5.91 -7.07 -0.77
CA LYS A 39 6.08 -8.24 0.11
C LYS A 39 5.14 -8.20 1.32
N HIS A 40 4.61 -7.01 1.66
CA HIS A 40 3.83 -6.81 2.88
C HIS A 40 2.36 -6.44 2.60
N TYR A 41 1.76 -6.93 1.52
CA TYR A 41 0.34 -6.67 1.20
C TYR A 41 -0.60 -6.90 2.40
N GLY A 42 -0.42 -8.00 3.14
CA GLY A 42 -1.24 -8.33 4.30
C GLY A 42 -1.20 -7.27 5.40
N LEU A 43 -0.04 -6.61 5.61
CA LEU A 43 0.11 -5.52 6.56
C LEU A 43 -0.75 -4.32 6.15
N TYR A 44 -0.63 -3.89 4.89
CA TYR A 44 -1.36 -2.72 4.39
C TYR A 44 -2.87 -2.96 4.32
N ILE A 45 -3.31 -4.17 3.96
CA ILE A 45 -4.73 -4.55 4.03
C ILE A 45 -5.24 -4.50 5.46
N LYS A 46 -4.46 -4.98 6.45
CA LYS A 46 -4.83 -4.91 7.86
C LYS A 46 -4.93 -3.46 8.33
N LEU A 47 -4.03 -2.58 7.90
CA LEU A 47 -4.10 -1.15 8.20
C LEU A 47 -5.36 -0.52 7.59
N ALA A 48 -5.61 -0.75 6.30
CA ALA A 48 -6.80 -0.27 5.59
C ALA A 48 -8.12 -0.76 6.19
N LYS A 49 -8.13 -1.96 6.76
CA LYS A 49 -9.31 -2.52 7.44
C LYS A 49 -9.60 -1.84 8.79
N ASN A 50 -8.56 -1.45 9.52
CA ASN A 50 -8.67 -1.07 10.94
C ASN A 50 -8.52 0.42 11.19
N LEU A 51 -7.99 1.19 10.24
CA LEU A 51 -7.75 2.63 10.38
C LEU A 51 -8.60 3.40 9.39
N ASP A 52 -8.93 4.64 9.75
CA ASP A 52 -9.60 5.56 8.84
C ASP A 52 -8.74 5.79 7.60
N ARG A 53 -9.35 5.63 6.44
CA ARG A 53 -8.75 5.88 5.13
C ARG A 53 -8.13 7.27 5.05
N LYS A 54 -8.75 8.29 5.66
CA LYS A 54 -8.25 9.67 5.62
C LYS A 54 -6.83 9.77 6.19
N ILE A 55 -6.56 9.09 7.29
CA ILE A 55 -5.23 9.08 7.93
C ILE A 55 -4.21 8.36 7.05
N LEU A 56 -4.61 7.25 6.43
CA LEU A 56 -3.75 6.49 5.51
C LEU A 56 -3.43 7.29 4.24
N GLU A 57 -4.41 7.99 3.67
CA GLU A 57 -4.22 8.85 2.50
C GLU A 57 -3.31 10.04 2.81
N GLU A 58 -3.45 10.65 3.98
CA GLU A 58 -2.57 11.73 4.43
C GLU A 58 -1.12 11.24 4.59
N ALA A 59 -0.91 10.10 5.24
CA ALA A 59 0.42 9.49 5.36
C ALA A 59 1.02 9.14 3.99
N LEU A 60 0.21 8.62 3.06
CA LEU A 60 0.65 8.31 1.70
C LEU A 60 1.03 9.57 0.92
N ASN A 61 0.19 10.61 0.98
CA ASN A 61 0.44 11.88 0.30
C ASN A 61 1.72 12.55 0.80
N PHE A 62 1.96 12.54 2.11
CA PHE A 62 3.21 13.00 2.69
C PHE A 62 4.42 12.22 2.13
N THR A 63 4.30 10.89 2.03
CA THR A 63 5.38 10.02 1.54
C THR A 63 5.74 10.29 0.07
N LYS A 64 4.80 10.80 -0.75
CA LYS A 64 5.06 11.12 -2.17
C LYS A 64 6.13 12.19 -2.34
N GLY A 65 6.32 13.10 -1.38
CA GLY A 65 7.37 14.12 -1.42
C GLY A 65 8.80 13.56 -1.32
N TYR A 66 8.96 12.29 -0.93
CA TYR A 66 10.26 11.66 -0.70
C TYR A 66 10.73 10.82 -1.89
N TYR A 67 11.10 11.50 -2.99
CA TYR A 67 11.51 10.85 -4.24
C TYR A 67 12.76 9.96 -4.10
N GLY A 68 13.76 10.40 -3.32
CA GLY A 68 15.03 9.68 -3.11
C GLY A 68 15.06 8.75 -1.90
N ALA A 69 13.91 8.46 -1.28
CA ALA A 69 13.88 7.64 -0.07
C ALA A 69 14.34 6.19 -0.33
N LYS A 70 15.26 5.71 0.50
CA LYS A 70 15.68 4.29 0.51
C LYS A 70 14.50 3.34 0.76
N SER A 71 13.51 3.76 1.54
CA SER A 71 12.29 2.99 1.79
C SER A 71 11.12 3.94 2.05
N LYS A 72 10.22 4.06 1.06
CA LYS A 72 8.97 4.82 1.20
C LYS A 72 8.05 4.21 2.26
N ALA A 73 8.05 2.89 2.39
CA ALA A 73 7.30 2.17 3.42
C ALA A 73 7.66 2.64 4.85
N LYS A 74 8.96 2.81 5.17
CA LYS A 74 9.38 3.30 6.49
C LYS A 74 8.90 4.72 6.78
N ILE A 75 8.99 5.60 5.78
CA ILE A 75 8.52 7.00 5.90
C ILE A 75 7.00 7.02 6.11
N PHE A 76 6.27 6.22 5.35
CA PHE A 76 4.83 6.05 5.52
C PHE A 76 4.46 5.59 6.92
N MET A 77 5.13 4.53 7.43
CA MET A 77 4.86 4.01 8.78
C MET A 77 5.20 5.01 9.88
N TRP A 78 6.32 5.73 9.72
CA TRP A 78 6.70 6.81 10.63
C TRP A 78 5.62 7.90 10.64
N LYS A 79 5.21 8.40 9.46
CA LYS A 79 4.19 9.45 9.37
C LYS A 79 2.83 9.00 9.90
N LEU A 80 2.42 7.78 9.59
CA LEU A 80 1.20 7.17 10.10
C LEU A 80 1.21 7.10 11.63
N THR A 81 2.37 6.82 12.23
CA THR A 81 2.53 6.80 13.69
C THR A 81 2.39 8.20 14.29
N GLU A 82 2.92 9.23 13.63
CA GLU A 82 2.72 10.63 14.06
C GLU A 82 1.25 11.05 14.00
N LEU A 83 0.57 10.80 12.88
CA LEU A 83 -0.83 11.18 12.69
C LEU A 83 -1.76 10.49 13.69
N ARG A 84 -1.44 9.26 14.11
CA ARG A 84 -2.20 8.53 15.14
C ARG A 84 -1.96 9.02 16.57
N LYS A 85 -0.87 9.76 16.81
CA LYS A 85 -0.54 10.34 18.11
C LYS A 85 -1.02 11.79 18.25
N ALA A 86 -1.39 12.44 17.14
CA ALA A 86 -1.98 13.75 17.18
C ALA A 86 -3.30 13.70 17.98
N PRO A 87 -3.54 14.66 18.89
CA PRO A 87 -4.73 14.69 19.75
C PRO A 87 -6.03 14.91 18.98
#